data_AF-A0AAD6S859-F1
#
_entry.id   AF-A0AAD6S859-F1
#
_cell.length_a   1.000
_cell.length_b   1.000
_cell.length_c   1.000
_cell.angle_alpha   90.00
_cell.angle_beta   90.00
_cell.angle_gamma   90.00
#
_symmetry.space_group_name_H-M   'P 1'
#
loop_
_entity.id
_entity.type
_entity.pdbx_description
1 polymer ?
#
loop_
_entity_poly.entity_id
_entity_poly.type
_entity_poly.pdbx_seq_one_letter_code
_entity_poly.pdbx_strand_id
1 'polypeptide(L)'
;MPTVLSVTLAVGAQQLAKHKAIVTQITAIEELAGVTILCLDKTGTLKMNKLTIDRETMLTYSSFSAKDVILLAASRTENQDAIDMSCKLAGTLRGRGDAGIKLLDFKPFNPTDERTEITYREEASRKLKRVTKGMTGSITDLCSRNRTEELENKLEKDVEGYAIRGLCALAVAYKELEGDDFEAE
;
A
#
# COMPACT_ATOMS: atom_id res chain seq x y z
N MET A 1 -4.59 39.48 -36.48
CA MET A 1 -5.41 38.68 -35.54
C MET A 1 -4.66 37.75 -34.55
N PRO A 2 -3.31 37.73 -34.39
CA PRO A 2 -2.67 36.89 -33.35
C PRO A 2 -3.05 37.27 -31.91
N THR A 3 -3.16 38.57 -31.64
CA THR A 3 -3.40 39.12 -30.30
C THR A 3 -4.74 38.67 -29.70
N VAL A 4 -5.78 38.52 -30.53
CA VAL A 4 -7.11 38.13 -30.07
C VAL A 4 -7.11 36.67 -29.59
N LEU A 5 -6.46 35.77 -30.34
CA LEU A 5 -6.31 34.36 -29.96
C LEU A 5 -5.50 34.22 -28.67
N SER A 6 -4.36 34.93 -28.56
CA SER A 6 -3.53 34.89 -27.36
C SER A 6 -4.27 35.38 -26.11
N VAL A 7 -5.04 36.47 -26.20
CA VAL A 7 -5.84 36.98 -25.07
C VAL A 7 -6.95 35.98 -24.71
N THR A 8 -7.62 35.39 -25.71
CA THR A 8 -8.69 34.42 -25.48
C THR A 8 -8.17 33.17 -24.76
N LEU A 9 -7.04 32.61 -25.20
CA LEU A 9 -6.40 31.45 -24.56
C LEU A 9 -5.88 31.79 -23.15
N ALA A 10 -5.36 33.00 -22.93
CA ALA A 10 -4.93 33.46 -21.61
C ALA A 10 -6.09 33.59 -20.62
N VAL A 11 -7.22 34.15 -21.07
CA VAL A 11 -8.45 34.20 -20.27
C VAL A 11 -8.96 32.78 -19.99
N GLY A 12 -8.92 31.88 -20.97
CA GLY A 12 -9.26 30.46 -20.81
C GLY A 12 -8.39 29.77 -19.75
N ALA A 13 -7.07 29.97 -19.80
CA ALA A 13 -6.14 29.44 -18.79
C ALA A 13 -6.46 29.95 -17.38
N GLN A 14 -6.80 31.24 -17.24
CA GLN A 14 -7.20 31.82 -15.96
C GLN A 14 -8.51 31.20 -15.43
N GLN A 15 -9.47 30.91 -16.30
CA GLN A 15 -10.72 30.24 -15.92
C GLN A 15 -10.50 28.79 -15.50
N LEU A 16 -9.63 28.05 -16.19
CA LEU A 16 -9.25 26.68 -15.83
C LEU A 16 -8.52 26.63 -14.48
N ALA A 17 -7.65 27.59 -14.20
CA ALA A 17 -6.97 27.70 -12.90
C ALA A 17 -7.96 27.88 -11.73
N LYS A 18 -9.05 28.63 -11.92
CA LYS A 18 -10.13 28.74 -10.92
C LYS A 18 -10.82 27.40 -10.64
N HIS A 19 -10.79 26.47 -11.59
CA HIS A 19 -11.29 25.09 -11.46
C HIS A 19 -10.19 24.10 -11.04
N LYS A 20 -9.06 24.58 -10.49
CA LYS A 20 -7.91 23.76 -10.06
C LYS A 20 -7.21 22.99 -11.19
N ALA A 21 -7.40 23.40 -12.44
CA ALA A 21 -6.68 22.88 -13.60
C ALA A 21 -5.58 23.87 -14.01
N ILE A 22 -4.32 23.54 -13.74
CA ILE A 22 -3.18 24.39 -14.07
C ILE A 22 -2.73 24.10 -15.51
N VAL A 23 -2.79 25.11 -16.37
CA VAL A 23 -2.34 25.02 -17.77
C VAL A 23 -0.91 25.55 -17.86
N THR A 24 0.05 24.67 -18.16
CA THR A 24 1.47 25.04 -18.32
C THR A 24 1.81 25.52 -19.73
N GLN A 25 1.05 25.07 -20.74
CA GLN A 25 1.19 25.46 -22.14
C GLN A 25 -0.16 25.93 -22.68
N ILE A 26 -0.24 27.16 -23.19
CA ILE A 26 -1.52 27.78 -23.59
C ILE A 26 -2.19 27.05 -24.77
N THR A 27 -1.39 26.40 -25.61
CA THR A 27 -1.83 25.57 -26.75
C THR A 27 -2.56 24.31 -26.31
N ALA A 28 -2.31 23.82 -25.09
CA ALA A 28 -2.99 22.63 -24.55
C ALA A 28 -4.51 22.82 -24.41
N ILE A 29 -4.99 24.07 -24.35
CA ILE A 29 -6.43 24.38 -24.29
C ILE A 29 -7.11 23.99 -25.61
N GLU A 30 -6.48 24.27 -26.75
CA GLU A 30 -7.00 23.89 -28.07
C GLU A 30 -6.92 22.39 -28.30
N GLU A 31 -5.79 21.78 -27.92
CA GLU A 31 -5.61 20.33 -27.99
C GLU A 31 -6.66 19.58 -27.16
N LEU A 32 -6.91 20.04 -25.92
CA LEU A 32 -7.91 19.45 -25.03
C LEU A 32 -9.33 19.54 -25.61
N ALA A 33 -9.65 20.59 -26.36
CA ALA A 33 -10.95 20.74 -27.02
C ALA A 33 -11.17 19.71 -28.16
N GLY A 34 -10.09 19.19 -28.74
CA GLY A 34 -10.11 18.15 -29.78
C GLY A 34 -10.00 16.72 -29.26
N VAL A 35 -9.86 16.50 -27.94
CA VAL A 35 -9.69 15.17 -27.37
C VAL A 35 -10.97 14.34 -27.52
N THR A 36 -10.83 13.15 -28.12
CA THR A 36 -11.89 12.15 -28.25
C THR A 36 -11.69 10.93 -27.34
N ILE A 37 -10.45 10.70 -26.90
CA ILE A 37 -10.07 9.60 -26.00
C ILE A 37 -9.29 10.16 -24.83
N LEU A 38 -9.78 9.94 -23.61
CA LEU A 38 -9.12 10.36 -22.37
C LEU A 38 -8.64 9.13 -21.60
N CYS A 39 -7.33 8.93 -21.58
CA CYS A 39 -6.70 7.89 -20.77
C CYS A 39 -6.46 8.43 -19.36
N LEU A 40 -7.22 7.92 -18.38
CA LEU A 40 -7.07 8.30 -16.97
C LEU A 40 -6.31 7.22 -16.22
N ASP A 41 -5.35 7.63 -15.40
CA ASP A 41 -4.73 6.71 -14.46
C ASP A 41 -5.70 6.39 -13.30
N LYS A 42 -5.70 5.15 -12.83
CA LYS A 42 -6.59 4.72 -11.75
C LYS A 42 -6.14 5.30 -10.41
N THR A 43 -4.85 5.18 -10.11
CA THR A 43 -4.28 5.59 -8.82
C THR A 43 -3.92 7.07 -8.89
N GLY A 44 -4.39 7.87 -7.94
CA GLY A 44 -4.10 9.31 -7.92
C GLY A 44 -4.99 10.18 -8.82
N THR A 45 -5.73 9.61 -9.79
CA THR A 45 -6.76 10.33 -10.56
C THR A 45 -8.18 9.85 -10.25
N LEU A 46 -8.52 8.58 -10.56
CA LEU A 46 -9.87 8.07 -10.32
C LEU A 46 -10.15 7.69 -8.86
N LYS A 47 -9.15 7.13 -8.17
CA LYS A 47 -9.27 6.70 -6.77
C LYS A 47 -8.65 7.71 -5.84
N MET A 48 -9.35 8.00 -4.74
CA MET A 48 -8.75 8.66 -3.59
C MET A 48 -7.65 7.75 -3.04
N ASN A 49 -6.44 8.27 -2.83
CA ASN A 49 -5.30 7.53 -2.24
C ASN A 49 -5.53 7.26 -0.72
N LYS A 50 -6.72 6.75 -0.39
CA LYS A 50 -7.22 6.45 0.95
C LYS A 50 -7.68 5.00 0.94
N LEU A 51 -6.79 4.12 1.39
CA LEU A 51 -7.07 2.70 1.50
C LEU A 51 -7.83 2.41 2.79
N THR A 52 -8.73 1.43 2.73
CA THR A 52 -9.45 0.92 3.89
C THR A 52 -9.36 -0.60 3.89
N ILE A 53 -9.23 -1.18 5.09
CA ILE A 53 -9.17 -2.63 5.25
C ILE A 53 -10.58 -3.14 5.50
N ASP A 54 -11.06 -3.99 4.61
CA ASP A 54 -12.27 -4.78 4.83
C ASP A 54 -11.92 -5.98 5.72
N ARG A 55 -12.42 -5.96 6.96
CA ARG A 55 -12.10 -6.96 7.98
C ARG A 55 -12.82 -8.28 7.74
N GLU A 56 -13.99 -8.24 7.10
CA GLU A 56 -14.80 -9.44 6.87
C GLU A 56 -14.18 -10.32 5.79
N THR A 57 -13.37 -9.71 4.93
CA THR A 57 -12.68 -10.40 3.84
C THR A 57 -11.28 -10.83 4.18
N MET A 58 -10.78 -10.59 5.41
CA MET A 58 -9.43 -11.02 5.76
C MET A 58 -9.34 -12.53 5.89
N LEU A 59 -8.38 -13.10 5.17
CA LEU A 59 -8.05 -14.52 5.22
C LEU A 59 -6.70 -14.71 5.91
N THR A 60 -6.61 -15.75 6.75
CA THR A 60 -5.37 -16.16 7.39
C THR A 60 -5.04 -17.60 7.04
N TYR A 61 -3.76 -17.85 6.78
CA TYR A 61 -3.23 -19.15 6.36
C TYR A 61 -2.35 -19.81 7.44
N SER A 62 -2.42 -19.27 8.66
CA SER A 62 -1.62 -19.65 9.80
C SER A 62 -2.47 -19.55 11.07
N SER A 63 -1.89 -19.85 12.23
CA SER A 63 -2.55 -19.78 13.54
C SER A 63 -2.89 -18.35 14.00
N PHE A 64 -2.54 -17.32 13.21
CA PHE A 64 -2.84 -15.94 13.53
C PHE A 64 -4.30 -15.58 13.23
N SER A 65 -4.90 -14.77 14.10
CA SER A 65 -6.21 -14.18 13.84
C SER A 65 -6.09 -12.95 12.93
N ALA A 66 -7.19 -12.54 12.28
CA ALA A 66 -7.20 -11.32 11.47
C ALA A 66 -6.74 -10.07 12.25
N LYS A 67 -7.01 -10.02 13.57
CA LYS A 67 -6.55 -8.92 14.44
C LYS A 67 -5.03 -8.91 14.58
N ASP A 68 -4.42 -10.08 14.73
CA ASP A 68 -2.97 -10.20 14.85
C ASP A 68 -2.29 -9.78 13.55
N VAL A 69 -2.84 -10.19 12.40
CA VAL A 69 -2.33 -9.79 11.08
C VAL A 69 -2.40 -8.27 10.88
N ILE A 70 -3.51 -7.63 11.24
CA ILE A 70 -3.63 -6.16 11.18
C ILE A 70 -2.57 -5.49 12.06
N LEU A 71 -2.34 -6.01 13.27
CA LEU A 71 -1.35 -5.46 14.19
C LEU A 71 0.07 -5.61 13.63
N LEU A 72 0.41 -6.78 13.07
CA LEU A 72 1.68 -7.03 12.41
C LEU A 72 1.86 -6.11 11.19
N ALA A 73 0.79 -5.84 10.44
CA ALA A 73 0.81 -4.94 9.29
C ALA A 73 0.92 -3.44 9.68
N ALA A 74 0.46 -3.06 10.88
CA ALA A 74 0.39 -1.69 11.39
C ALA A 74 1.68 -1.21 12.07
N SER A 75 2.82 -1.76 11.65
CA SER A 75 4.01 -1.84 12.50
C SER A 75 4.95 -0.63 12.52
N ARG A 76 4.65 0.44 11.77
CA ARG A 76 5.29 1.76 11.97
C ARG A 76 4.25 2.80 12.28
N THR A 77 4.61 3.79 13.10
CA THR A 77 3.85 5.01 13.42
C THR A 77 4.23 6.22 12.55
N GLU A 78 5.46 6.28 12.03
CA GLU A 78 6.01 7.49 11.40
C GLU A 78 5.80 7.60 9.88
N ASN A 79 5.66 6.46 9.18
CA ASN A 79 5.45 6.49 7.73
C ASN A 79 4.00 6.90 7.38
N GLN A 80 3.84 7.75 6.37
CA GLN A 80 2.55 8.34 5.96
C GLN A 80 1.96 7.72 4.69
N ASP A 81 2.48 6.56 4.26
CA ASP A 81 1.91 5.85 3.12
C ASP A 81 0.46 5.41 3.37
N ALA A 82 -0.36 5.44 2.32
CA ALA A 82 -1.79 5.12 2.42
C ALA A 82 -2.05 3.71 2.97
N ILE A 83 -1.15 2.75 2.68
CA ILE A 83 -1.22 1.38 3.21
C ILE A 83 -0.98 1.39 4.72
N ASP A 84 0.12 2.00 5.19
CA ASP A 84 0.47 2.06 6.62
C ASP A 84 -0.61 2.75 7.44
N MET A 85 -1.13 3.87 6.92
CA MET A 85 -2.24 4.59 7.53
C MET A 85 -3.50 3.73 7.62
N SER A 86 -3.82 2.96 6.58
CA SER A 86 -4.98 2.05 6.61
C SER A 86 -4.82 0.94 7.66
N CYS A 87 -3.63 0.35 7.77
CA CYS A 87 -3.32 -0.67 8.78
C CYS A 87 -3.39 -0.10 10.19
N LYS A 88 -2.84 1.10 10.42
CA LYS A 88 -2.93 1.79 11.72
C LYS A 88 -4.37 2.05 12.12
N LEU A 89 -5.18 2.62 11.22
CA LEU A 89 -6.59 2.91 11.48
C LEU A 89 -7.38 1.63 11.80
N ALA A 90 -7.08 0.54 11.10
CA ALA A 90 -7.66 -0.75 11.40
C ALA A 90 -7.19 -1.31 12.77
N GLY A 91 -5.93 -1.08 13.16
CA GLY A 91 -5.36 -1.51 14.43
C GLY A 91 -5.81 -0.69 15.65
N THR A 92 -5.87 0.64 15.53
CA THR A 92 -6.20 1.57 16.65
C THR A 92 -7.65 1.49 17.10
N LEU A 93 -8.55 0.98 16.26
CA LEU A 93 -9.94 0.70 16.65
C LEU A 93 -10.07 -0.27 17.85
N ARG A 94 -8.97 -0.92 18.31
CA ARG A 94 -8.91 -1.63 19.61
C ARG A 94 -7.53 -1.58 20.31
N GLY A 95 -7.07 -0.39 20.71
CA GLY A 95 -6.37 -0.22 22.00
C GLY A 95 -4.97 -0.86 22.19
N ARG A 96 -4.12 -0.90 21.16
CA ARG A 96 -2.66 -1.07 21.35
C ARG A 96 -1.90 0.07 20.67
N GLY A 97 -2.06 1.28 21.21
CA GLY A 97 -0.98 2.27 21.13
C GLY A 97 0.11 1.82 22.11
N ASP A 98 1.36 1.81 21.67
CA ASP A 98 2.53 1.38 22.45
C ASP A 98 2.53 -0.10 22.86
N ALA A 99 2.36 -1.00 21.89
CA ALA A 99 2.84 -2.37 22.08
C ALA A 99 4.35 -2.27 22.33
N GLY A 100 4.85 -2.78 23.47
CA GLY A 100 6.28 -2.77 23.83
C GLY A 100 7.12 -3.53 22.81
N ILE A 101 7.41 -2.86 21.69
CA ILE A 101 8.23 -3.32 20.58
C ILE A 101 9.28 -2.25 20.30
N LYS A 102 10.54 -2.66 20.32
CA LYS A 102 11.67 -1.82 19.95
C LYS A 102 12.03 -2.09 18.50
N LEU A 103 11.78 -1.13 17.61
CA LEU A 103 12.21 -1.21 16.22
C LEU A 103 13.74 -1.24 16.14
N LEU A 104 14.28 -2.15 15.33
CA LEU A 104 15.73 -2.32 15.14
C LEU A 104 16.15 -1.98 13.72
N ASP A 105 15.40 -2.47 12.72
CA ASP A 105 15.67 -2.22 11.31
C ASP A 105 14.36 -1.99 10.53
N PHE A 106 14.46 -1.20 9.47
CA PHE A 106 13.36 -0.89 8.57
C PHE A 106 13.85 -0.78 7.12
N LYS A 107 13.28 -1.61 6.26
CA LYS A 107 13.45 -1.53 4.82
C LYS A 107 12.19 -0.92 4.20
N PRO A 108 12.26 0.33 3.69
CA PRO A 108 11.12 0.97 3.05
C PRO A 108 10.69 0.22 1.79
N PHE A 109 9.52 0.57 1.26
CA PHE A 109 9.04 -0.02 0.01
C PHE A 109 10.05 0.20 -1.12
N ASN A 110 10.42 -0.88 -1.78
CA ASN A 110 11.25 -0.87 -2.98
C ASN A 110 10.42 -1.42 -4.16
N PRO A 111 10.26 -0.70 -5.27
CA PRO A 111 9.54 -1.19 -6.45
C PRO A 111 10.09 -2.51 -7.03
N THR A 112 11.37 -2.82 -6.82
CA THR A 112 11.96 -4.09 -7.27
C THR A 112 11.60 -5.25 -6.35
N ASP A 113 11.54 -5.02 -5.04
CA ASP A 113 11.23 -6.05 -4.04
C ASP A 113 9.71 -6.17 -3.78
N GLU A 114 8.96 -5.15 -4.20
CA GLU A 114 7.51 -5.01 -4.06
C GLU A 114 6.98 -5.20 -2.62
N ARG A 115 7.82 -4.89 -1.63
CA ARG A 115 7.52 -5.11 -0.22
C ARG A 115 8.21 -4.09 0.69
N THR A 116 7.69 -4.02 1.90
CA THR A 116 8.26 -3.30 3.04
C THR A 116 8.57 -4.32 4.13
N GLU A 117 9.63 -4.11 4.90
CA GLU A 117 10.06 -5.02 5.96
C GLU A 117 10.45 -4.24 7.21
N ILE A 118 10.12 -4.80 8.38
CA ILE A 118 10.59 -4.31 9.66
C ILE A 118 11.17 -5.45 10.48
N THR A 119 12.20 -5.15 11.25
CA THR A 119 12.74 -6.04 12.28
C THR A 119 12.61 -5.34 13.63
N TYR A 120 12.00 -6.00 14.59
CA TYR A 120 11.75 -5.45 15.93
C TYR A 120 12.01 -6.48 17.01
N ARG A 121 12.27 -5.98 18.22
CA ARG A 121 12.39 -6.79 19.44
C ARG A 121 11.17 -6.56 20.31
N GLU A 122 10.46 -7.62 20.63
CA GLU A 122 9.34 -7.57 21.56
C GLU A 122 9.87 -7.48 22.99
N GLU A 123 9.45 -6.48 23.77
CA GLU A 123 9.97 -6.24 25.13
C GLU A 123 9.57 -7.34 26.11
N ALA A 124 8.35 -7.88 25.96
CA ALA A 124 7.81 -8.91 26.84
C ALA A 124 8.52 -10.26 26.70
N SER A 125 8.80 -10.70 25.47
CA SER A 125 9.45 -11.99 25.21
C SER A 125 10.96 -11.88 24.97
N ARG A 126 11.47 -10.66 24.75
CA ARG A 126 12.83 -10.35 24.27
C ARG A 126 13.19 -11.01 22.94
N LYS A 127 12.23 -11.60 22.23
CA LYS A 127 12.45 -12.25 20.94
C LYS A 127 12.56 -11.23 19.81
N LEU A 128 13.43 -11.56 18.86
CA LEU A 128 13.54 -10.87 17.58
C LEU A 128 12.48 -11.39 16.60
N LYS A 129 11.76 -10.45 16.00
CA LYS A 129 10.66 -10.72 15.08
C LYS A 129 10.86 -9.88 13.83
N ARG A 130 10.62 -10.47 12.67
CA ARG A 130 10.63 -9.80 11.38
C ARG A 130 9.27 -9.95 10.73
N VAL A 131 8.74 -8.82 10.26
CA VAL A 131 7.45 -8.76 9.55
C VAL A 131 7.69 -8.07 8.23
N THR A 132 7.14 -8.66 7.17
CA THR A 132 7.14 -8.06 5.84
C THR A 132 5.73 -8.04 5.27
N LYS A 133 5.44 -7.02 4.47
CA LYS A 133 4.17 -6.86 3.78
C LYS A 133 4.39 -6.34 2.37
N GLY A 134 3.59 -6.79 1.43
CA GLY A 134 3.80 -6.45 0.03
C GLY A 134 2.87 -7.19 -0.92
N MET A 135 3.28 -7.21 -2.17
CA MET A 135 2.62 -7.95 -3.24
C MET A 135 2.56 -9.44 -2.90
N THR A 136 1.42 -10.07 -3.19
CA THR A 136 1.20 -11.45 -2.78
C THR A 136 2.24 -12.41 -3.34
N GLY A 137 2.63 -12.29 -4.62
CA GLY A 137 3.67 -13.12 -5.23
C GLY A 137 5.01 -13.02 -4.50
N SER A 138 5.52 -11.79 -4.32
CA SER A 138 6.80 -11.53 -3.65
C SER A 138 6.82 -12.03 -2.20
N ILE A 139 5.69 -11.94 -1.49
CA ILE A 139 5.59 -12.48 -0.13
C ILE A 139 5.53 -14.01 -0.13
N THR A 140 4.81 -14.63 -1.08
CA THR A 140 4.74 -16.09 -1.21
C THR A 140 6.11 -16.68 -1.52
N ASP A 141 6.90 -16.06 -2.39
CA ASP A 141 8.23 -16.52 -2.75
C ASP A 141 9.23 -16.51 -1.57
N LEU A 142 9.02 -15.61 -0.60
CA LEU A 142 9.82 -15.55 0.64
C LEU A 142 9.40 -16.59 1.68
N CYS A 143 8.18 -17.12 1.59
CA CYS A 143 7.66 -18.05 2.57
C CYS A 143 8.24 -19.45 2.32
N SER A 144 9.27 -19.82 3.06
CA SER A 144 9.86 -21.16 3.01
C SER A 144 9.16 -22.18 3.92
N ARG A 145 8.46 -21.71 4.96
CA ARG A 145 7.75 -22.55 5.93
C ARG A 145 6.30 -22.76 5.49
N ASN A 146 5.82 -24.01 5.53
CA ASN A 146 4.45 -24.39 5.15
C ASN A 146 4.06 -24.05 3.70
N ARG A 147 5.05 -23.93 2.80
CA ARG A 147 4.82 -23.76 1.37
C ARG A 147 4.41 -25.09 0.77
N THR A 148 3.11 -25.27 0.55
CA THR A 148 2.55 -26.39 -0.21
C THR A 148 1.87 -25.86 -1.46
N GLU A 149 1.92 -26.62 -2.56
CA GLU A 149 1.24 -26.24 -3.81
C GLU A 149 -0.25 -25.99 -3.59
N GLU A 150 -0.89 -26.75 -2.70
CA GLU A 150 -2.29 -26.54 -2.32
C GLU A 150 -2.54 -25.16 -1.70
N LEU A 151 -1.62 -24.68 -0.86
CA LEU A 151 -1.74 -23.39 -0.20
C LEU A 151 -1.52 -22.24 -1.16
N GLU A 152 -0.53 -22.37 -2.05
CA GLU A 152 -0.24 -21.38 -3.10
C GLU A 152 -1.44 -21.23 -4.05
N ASN A 153 -1.94 -22.36 -4.57
CA ASN A 153 -3.11 -22.38 -5.45
C ASN A 153 -4.35 -21.77 -4.76
N LYS A 154 -4.53 -22.04 -3.46
CA LYS A 154 -5.63 -21.46 -2.69
C LYS A 154 -5.48 -19.94 -2.56
N LEU A 155 -4.28 -19.47 -2.24
CA LEU A 155 -3.99 -18.07 -2.05
C LEU A 155 -4.10 -17.28 -3.37
N GLU A 156 -3.67 -17.84 -4.50
CA GLU A 156 -3.90 -17.25 -5.84
C GLU A 156 -5.39 -17.11 -6.12
N LYS A 157 -6.17 -18.17 -5.89
CA LYS A 157 -7.63 -18.16 -6.10
C LYS A 157 -8.33 -17.11 -5.22
N ASP A 158 -7.90 -16.96 -3.97
CA ASP A 158 -8.45 -15.96 -3.06
C ASP A 158 -8.10 -14.53 -3.50
N VAL A 159 -6.88 -14.30 -4.04
CA VAL A 159 -6.47 -13.02 -4.64
C VAL A 159 -7.28 -12.69 -5.89
N GLU A 160 -7.54 -13.66 -6.77
CA GLU A 160 -8.43 -13.50 -7.91
C GLU A 160 -9.85 -13.11 -7.45
N GLY A 161 -10.34 -13.73 -6.38
CA GLY A 161 -11.61 -13.38 -5.74
C GLY A 161 -11.67 -11.92 -5.29
N TYR A 162 -10.58 -11.39 -4.73
CA TYR A 162 -10.48 -9.96 -4.41
C TYR A 162 -10.47 -9.08 -5.66
N ALA A 163 -9.74 -9.48 -6.70
CA ALA A 163 -9.64 -8.74 -7.94
C ALA A 163 -11.00 -8.57 -8.64
N ILE A 164 -11.82 -9.63 -8.69
CA ILE A 164 -13.18 -9.60 -9.25
C ILE A 164 -14.07 -8.60 -8.50
N ARG A 165 -13.86 -8.44 -7.18
CA ARG A 165 -14.57 -7.48 -6.33
C ARG A 165 -13.99 -6.07 -6.38
N GLY A 166 -12.92 -5.84 -7.14
CA GLY A 166 -12.23 -4.57 -7.26
C GLY A 166 -11.38 -4.18 -6.04
N LEU A 167 -11.08 -5.16 -5.17
CA LEU A 167 -10.24 -5.01 -3.98
C LEU A 167 -8.76 -5.20 -4.33
N CYS A 168 -7.90 -4.54 -3.57
CA CYS A 168 -6.45 -4.73 -3.66
C CYS A 168 -6.02 -5.74 -2.60
N ALA A 169 -5.24 -6.74 -2.98
CA ALA A 169 -4.68 -7.72 -2.04
C ALA A 169 -3.34 -7.22 -1.48
N LEU A 170 -3.10 -7.43 -0.19
CA LEU A 170 -1.83 -7.19 0.47
C LEU A 170 -1.51 -8.42 1.32
N ALA A 171 -0.35 -9.03 1.09
CA ALA A 171 0.10 -10.17 1.87
C ALA A 171 1.00 -9.71 3.02
N VAL A 172 0.99 -10.46 4.12
CA VAL A 172 1.80 -10.22 5.31
C VAL A 172 2.44 -11.54 5.72
N ALA A 173 3.76 -11.53 5.90
CA ALA A 173 4.51 -12.67 6.41
C ALA A 173 5.30 -12.31 7.67
N TYR A 174 5.59 -13.33 8.46
CA TYR A 174 6.19 -13.22 9.78
C TYR A 174 7.27 -14.30 9.99
N LYS A 175 8.40 -13.92 10.58
CA LYS A 175 9.49 -14.82 10.98
C LYS A 175 9.97 -14.46 12.39
N GLU A 176 10.09 -15.45 13.27
CA GLU A 176 10.91 -15.34 14.48
C GLU A 176 12.36 -15.64 14.13
N LEU A 177 13.27 -14.76 14.51
CA LEU A 177 14.72 -14.93 14.31
C LEU A 177 15.31 -15.60 15.55
N GLU A 178 16.20 -16.58 15.33
CA GLU A 178 16.97 -17.21 16.40
C GLU A 178 18.29 -16.45 16.57
N GLY A 179 18.64 -16.08 17.81
CA GLY A 179 19.84 -15.30 18.12
C GLY A 179 19.57 -13.81 18.28
N ASP A 180 20.65 -13.02 18.40
CA ASP A 180 20.61 -11.57 18.61
C ASP A 180 20.98 -10.77 17.34
N ASP A 181 21.31 -11.48 16.26
CA ASP A 181 21.71 -10.91 14.98
C ASP A 181 20.45 -10.52 14.17
N PHE A 182 20.27 -9.20 13.98
CA PHE A 182 19.15 -8.65 13.26
C PHE A 182 19.41 -8.55 11.75
N GLU A 183 20.61 -8.84 11.27
CA GLU A 183 20.96 -8.85 9.84
C GLU A 183 20.90 -10.24 9.21
N ALA A 184 20.76 -11.29 10.03
CA ALA A 184 20.60 -12.66 9.52
C ALA A 184 19.40 -12.78 8.56
N GLU A 185 19.62 -13.37 7.38
CA GLU A 185 18.61 -13.57 6.33
C GLU A 185 17.58 -14.67 6.67
#